data_AF-A0A0X3UVK7-F1
#
_entry.id   AF-A0A0X3UVK7-F1
#
_cell.length_a   1.000
_cell.length_b   1.000
_cell.length_c   1.000
_cell.angle_alpha   90.00
_cell.angle_beta   90.00
_cell.angle_gamma   90.00
#
_symmetry.space_group_name_H-M   'P 1'
#
loop_
_entity.id
_entity.type
_entity.pdbx_description
1 polymer ?
#
loop_
_entity_poly.entity_id
_entity_poly.type
_entity_poly.pdbx_seq_one_letter_code
_entity_poly.pdbx_strand_id
1 'polypeptide(L)'
;MVLVDDYDVLTTAGQEPLVPFLPFIPSAADIGLHFVLTRRVAGASRGLYEPLVQALRESGTAALVMSGDRGEGQLFPGVYASRQPAGRGILIRRGHPNRLIQTVHSPA
;
A
#
# COMPACT_ATOMS: atom_id res chain seq x y z
N MET A 1 15.70 4.84 -3.01
CA MET A 1 14.36 4.92 -2.37
C MET A 1 13.43 5.68 -3.31
N VAL A 2 12.28 5.12 -3.62
CA VAL A 2 11.23 5.70 -4.48
C VAL A 2 10.02 5.98 -3.59
N LEU A 3 9.67 7.24 -3.45
CA LEU A 3 8.45 7.68 -2.75
C LEU A 3 7.40 8.04 -3.78
N VAL A 4 6.21 7.47 -3.62
CA VAL A 4 5.07 7.70 -4.49
C VAL A 4 3.88 8.09 -3.62
N ASP A 5 3.40 9.31 -3.79
CA ASP A 5 2.16 9.77 -3.18
C ASP A 5 1.03 9.70 -4.22
N ASP A 6 -0.20 9.47 -3.77
CA ASP A 6 -1.39 9.40 -4.63
C ASP A 6 -1.23 8.49 -5.86
N TYR A 7 -0.72 7.27 -5.66
CA TYR A 7 -0.43 6.34 -6.76
C TYR A 7 -1.61 6.07 -7.69
N ASP A 8 -2.84 6.05 -7.17
CA ASP A 8 -4.04 5.87 -7.97
C ASP A 8 -4.31 7.01 -8.97
N VAL A 9 -3.75 8.21 -8.74
CA VAL A 9 -3.78 9.31 -9.73
C VAL A 9 -2.84 9.00 -10.89
N LEU A 10 -1.66 8.43 -10.60
CA LEU A 10 -0.68 8.03 -11.63
C LEU A 10 -1.18 6.91 -12.53
N THR A 11 -2.07 6.05 -12.01
CA THR A 11 -2.60 4.90 -12.77
C THR A 11 -3.95 5.16 -13.43
N THR A 12 -4.40 6.42 -13.41
CA THR A 12 -5.63 6.85 -14.09
C THR A 12 -5.57 6.49 -15.58
N ALA A 13 -6.70 6.04 -16.13
CA ALA A 13 -6.83 5.62 -17.52
C ALA A 13 -5.88 4.47 -17.94
N GLY A 14 -5.50 3.60 -17.00
CA GLY A 14 -4.70 2.41 -17.27
C GLY A 14 -3.22 2.73 -17.56
N GLN A 15 -2.74 3.90 -17.15
CA GLN A 15 -1.33 4.21 -17.19
C GLN A 15 -0.59 3.40 -16.13
N GLU A 16 0.62 2.93 -16.44
CA GLU A 16 1.45 2.20 -15.50
C GLU A 16 2.90 2.70 -15.55
N PRO A 17 3.16 3.97 -15.17
CA PRO A 17 4.47 4.60 -15.36
C PRO A 17 5.60 3.92 -14.57
N LEU A 18 5.24 3.11 -13.56
CA LEU A 18 6.17 2.41 -12.68
C LEU A 18 6.37 0.93 -13.05
N VAL A 19 5.73 0.43 -14.11
CA VAL A 19 5.97 -0.94 -14.65
C VAL A 19 7.44 -1.25 -14.93
N PRO A 20 8.28 -0.31 -15.41
CA PRO A 20 9.71 -0.58 -15.60
C PRO A 20 10.45 -1.05 -14.34
N PHE A 21 9.89 -0.83 -13.14
CA PHE A 21 10.48 -1.33 -11.89
C PHE A 21 10.17 -2.80 -11.59
N LEU A 22 9.13 -3.39 -12.21
CA LEU A 22 8.69 -4.75 -11.93
C LEU A 22 9.80 -5.80 -11.94
N PRO A 23 10.72 -5.84 -12.94
CA PRO A 23 11.77 -6.84 -12.98
C PRO A 23 12.73 -6.79 -11.79
N PHE A 24 12.81 -5.65 -11.10
CA PHE A 24 13.75 -5.41 -10.01
C PHE A 24 13.14 -5.65 -8.61
N ILE A 25 11.82 -5.79 -8.50
CA ILE A 25 11.14 -5.98 -7.21
C ILE A 25 11.63 -7.23 -6.45
N PRO A 26 11.82 -8.40 -7.09
CA PRO A 26 12.30 -9.59 -6.38
C PRO A 26 13.71 -9.43 -5.78
N SER A 27 14.58 -8.66 -6.44
CA SER A 27 15.97 -8.40 -6.01
C SER A 27 16.13 -7.05 -5.31
N ALA A 28 15.03 -6.40 -4.91
CA ALA A 28 15.03 -5.04 -4.41
C ALA A 28 15.94 -4.85 -3.18
N ALA A 29 16.00 -5.86 -2.30
CA ALA A 29 16.88 -5.85 -1.13
C ALA A 29 18.38 -5.86 -1.52
N ASP A 30 18.75 -6.64 -2.54
CA ASP A 30 20.14 -6.80 -2.96
C ASP A 30 20.69 -5.55 -3.66
N ILE A 31 19.81 -4.80 -4.33
CA ILE A 31 20.17 -3.59 -5.10
C ILE A 31 19.88 -2.28 -4.35
N GLY A 32 19.41 -2.35 -3.10
CA GLY A 32 19.05 -1.15 -2.31
C GLY A 32 17.84 -0.38 -2.84
N LEU A 33 16.93 -1.06 -3.55
CA LEU A 33 15.68 -0.48 -4.05
C LEU A 33 14.61 -0.58 -2.97
N HIS A 34 14.10 0.57 -2.53
CA HIS A 34 13.05 0.66 -1.51
C HIS A 34 11.88 1.46 -2.07
N PHE A 35 10.66 0.93 -1.95
CA PHE A 35 9.42 1.61 -2.32
C PHE A 35 8.63 2.01 -1.08
N VAL A 36 8.12 3.24 -1.10
CA VAL A 36 7.07 3.72 -0.19
C VAL A 36 6.00 4.34 -1.06
N LEU A 37 4.79 3.80 -0.97
CA LEU A 37 3.68 4.17 -1.84
C LEU A 37 2.42 4.40 -1.02
N THR A 38 1.72 5.50 -1.30
CA THR A 38 0.37 5.75 -0.79
C THR A 38 -0.63 5.60 -1.92
N ARG A 39 -1.86 5.24 -1.55
CA ARG A 39 -3.00 5.18 -2.46
C ARG A 39 -4.28 5.39 -1.68
N ARG A 40 -5.31 5.91 -2.32
CA ARG A 40 -6.63 6.02 -1.72
C ARG A 40 -7.21 4.64 -1.43
N VAL A 41 -8.01 4.57 -0.37
CA VAL A 41 -8.80 3.36 -0.06
C VAL A 41 -9.94 3.16 -1.07
N ALA A 42 -10.45 4.23 -1.67
CA ALA A 42 -11.45 4.13 -2.74
C ALA A 42 -10.87 3.38 -3.95
N GLY A 43 -11.55 2.32 -4.40
CA GLY A 43 -11.05 1.42 -5.44
C GLY A 43 -9.90 0.52 -4.97
N ALA A 44 -9.71 0.38 -3.66
CA ALA A 44 -8.58 -0.37 -3.12
C ALA A 44 -8.61 -1.84 -3.52
N SER A 45 -9.80 -2.46 -3.49
CA SER A 45 -10.02 -3.85 -3.87
C SER A 45 -9.42 -4.24 -5.20
N ARG A 46 -9.55 -3.37 -6.22
CA ARG A 46 -9.01 -3.63 -7.57
C ARG A 46 -7.54 -3.27 -7.67
N GLY A 47 -7.17 -2.06 -7.22
CA GLY A 47 -5.79 -1.60 -7.41
C GLY A 47 -4.74 -2.33 -6.56
N LEU A 48 -5.13 -3.16 -5.57
CA LEU A 48 -4.20 -4.09 -4.93
C LEU A 48 -3.72 -5.23 -5.85
N TYR A 49 -4.40 -5.45 -6.98
CA TYR A 49 -4.03 -6.41 -8.02
C TYR A 49 -3.36 -5.76 -9.23
N GLU A 50 -3.10 -4.45 -9.19
CA GLU A 50 -2.23 -3.83 -10.20
C GLU A 50 -0.83 -4.44 -10.09
N PRO A 51 -0.16 -4.74 -11.23
CA PRO A 51 1.08 -5.51 -11.27
C PRO A 51 2.14 -5.05 -10.26
N LEU A 52 2.39 -3.75 -10.15
CA LEU A 52 3.40 -3.21 -9.23
C LEU A 52 3.01 -3.43 -7.76
N VAL A 53 1.77 -3.10 -7.41
CA VAL A 53 1.27 -3.22 -6.04
C VAL A 53 1.22 -4.69 -5.63
N GLN A 54 0.81 -5.57 -6.54
CA GLN A 54 0.82 -7.01 -6.33
C GLN A 54 2.24 -7.52 -6.09
N ALA A 55 3.20 -7.18 -6.95
CA ALA A 55 4.59 -7.61 -6.80
C ALA A 55 5.22 -7.15 -5.48
N LEU A 56 4.95 -5.90 -5.05
CA LEU A 56 5.38 -5.39 -3.75
C LEU A 56 4.75 -6.18 -2.59
N ARG A 57 3.48 -6.56 -2.67
CA ARG A 57 2.82 -7.35 -1.62
C ARG A 57 3.42 -8.76 -1.53
N GLU A 58 3.67 -9.39 -2.67
CA GLU A 58 4.25 -10.72 -2.75
C GLU A 58 5.70 -10.77 -2.25
N SER A 59 6.46 -9.67 -2.39
CA SER A 59 7.81 -9.55 -1.82
C SER A 59 7.85 -9.39 -0.29
N GLY A 60 6.68 -9.31 0.36
CA GLY A 60 6.57 -9.24 1.82
C GLY A 60 6.53 -7.82 2.39
N THR A 61 6.17 -6.83 1.56
CA THR A 61 6.03 -5.43 1.98
C THR A 61 5.03 -5.27 3.13
N ALA A 62 5.38 -4.42 4.11
CA ALA A 62 4.45 -4.00 5.15
C ALA A 62 3.40 -3.02 4.60
N ALA A 63 2.18 -3.08 5.11
CA ALA A 63 1.09 -2.21 4.67
C ALA A 63 0.39 -1.54 5.85
N LEU A 64 -0.11 -0.32 5.64
CA LEU A 64 -0.94 0.40 6.59
C LEU A 64 -2.29 0.69 5.95
N VAL A 65 -3.36 0.07 6.46
CA VAL A 65 -4.73 0.36 6.02
C VAL A 65 -5.31 1.41 6.96
N MET A 66 -5.51 2.62 6.45
CA MET A 66 -6.07 3.76 7.20
C MET A 66 -7.59 3.86 7.02
N SER A 67 -8.16 5.02 7.35
CA SER A 67 -9.59 5.27 7.24
C SER A 67 -10.13 5.04 5.82
N GLY A 68 -11.28 4.39 5.71
CA GLY A 68 -11.98 4.17 4.45
C GLY A 68 -13.31 3.46 4.64
N ASP A 69 -13.93 3.04 3.54
CA ASP A 69 -15.23 2.38 3.53
C ASP A 69 -15.09 0.84 3.57
N ARG A 70 -15.90 0.19 4.40
CA ARG A 70 -15.94 -1.28 4.49
C ARG A 70 -16.45 -1.92 3.19
N GLY A 71 -17.21 -1.17 2.38
CA GLY A 71 -17.71 -1.57 1.06
C GLY A 71 -16.62 -1.86 0.03
N GLU A 72 -15.37 -1.40 0.26
CA GLU A 72 -14.20 -1.83 -0.51
C GLU A 72 -13.86 -3.32 -0.35
N GLY A 73 -14.52 -4.01 0.60
CA GLY A 73 -14.28 -5.41 0.86
C GLY A 73 -12.97 -5.65 1.60
N GLN A 74 -12.49 -6.88 1.49
CA GLN A 74 -11.28 -7.33 2.18
C GLN A 74 -10.03 -6.86 1.43
N LEU A 75 -9.20 -6.04 2.07
CA LEU A 75 -7.97 -5.49 1.47
C LEU A 75 -6.76 -6.38 1.73
N PHE A 76 -6.69 -6.93 2.94
CA PHE A 76 -5.72 -7.94 3.35
C PHE A 76 -6.45 -9.03 4.13
N PRO A 77 -5.89 -10.25 4.29
CA PRO A 77 -6.54 -11.32 5.04
C PRO A 77 -7.02 -10.85 6.42
N GLY A 78 -8.34 -10.88 6.64
CA GLY A 78 -8.98 -10.42 7.88
C GLY A 78 -9.00 -8.90 8.11
N VAL A 79 -8.57 -8.09 7.14
CA VAL A 79 -8.53 -6.62 7.24
C VAL A 79 -9.47 -5.97 6.24
N TYR A 80 -10.40 -5.20 6.78
CA TYR A 80 -11.34 -4.36 6.04
C TYR A 80 -11.08 -2.91 6.41
N ALA A 81 -11.27 -2.01 5.46
CA ALA A 81 -11.27 -0.59 5.78
C ALA A 81 -12.47 -0.24 6.68
N SER A 82 -12.30 0.78 7.50
CA SER A 82 -13.31 1.29 8.42
C SER A 82 -13.05 2.77 8.67
N ARG A 83 -14.07 3.52 9.11
CA ARG A 83 -13.87 4.91 9.52
C ARG A 83 -12.95 4.97 10.73
N GLN A 84 -11.88 5.75 10.64
CA GLN A 84 -10.92 5.94 11.71
C GLN A 84 -10.50 7.42 11.81
N PRO A 85 -10.05 7.90 12.98
CA PRO A 85 -9.44 9.22 13.11
C PRO A 85 -8.22 9.38 12.19
N ALA A 86 -7.89 10.62 11.84
CA ALA A 86 -6.70 10.92 11.04
C ALA A 86 -5.42 10.34 11.69
N GLY A 87 -4.56 9.74 10.86
CA GLY A 87 -3.34 9.06 11.31
C GLY A 87 -3.55 7.67 11.93
N ARG A 88 -4.77 7.22 12.19
CA ARG A 88 -5.02 5.86 12.69
C ARG A 88 -5.12 4.85 11.54
N GLY A 89 -4.57 3.66 11.74
CA GLY A 89 -4.64 2.57 10.77
C GLY A 89 -4.24 1.22 11.33
N ILE A 90 -4.56 0.16 10.57
CA ILE A 90 -4.13 -1.21 10.85
C ILE A 90 -2.83 -1.47 10.10
N LEU A 91 -1.76 -1.69 10.86
CA LEU A 91 -0.45 -2.09 10.36
C LEU A 91 -0.40 -3.61 10.17
N ILE A 92 -0.04 -4.02 8.96
CA ILE A 92 0.10 -5.40 8.51
C ILE A 92 1.59 -5.63 8.21
N ARG A 93 2.14 -6.69 8.76
CA ARG A 93 3.52 -7.13 8.48
C ARG A 93 3.57 -8.65 8.41
N ARG A 94 4.39 -9.18 7.52
CA ARG A 94 4.63 -10.62 7.44
C ARG A 94 5.14 -11.14 8.80
N GLY A 95 4.58 -12.27 9.26
CA GLY A 95 4.98 -12.92 10.50
C GLY A 95 4.56 -12.20 11.79
N HIS A 96 3.74 -11.16 11.72
CA HIS A 96 3.27 -10.41 12.90
C HIS A 96 1.75 -10.32 12.91
N PRO A 97 1.10 -10.28 14.09
CA PRO A 97 -0.31 -9.98 14.17
C PRO A 97 -0.59 -8.56 13.66
N ASN A 98 -1.74 -8.38 13.02
CA ASN A 98 -2.22 -7.06 12.61
C ASN A 98 -2.35 -6.16 13.85
N ARG A 99 -1.82 -4.93 13.78
CA ARG A 99 -1.86 -4.00 14.93
C ARG A 99 -2.50 -2.69 14.54
N LEU A 100 -3.45 -2.22 15.35
CA LEU A 100 -3.94 -0.86 15.28
C LEU A 100 -2.84 0.08 15.78
N ILE A 101 -2.47 1.06 14.96
CA ILE A 101 -1.45 2.07 15.28
C ILE A 101 -1.97 3.48 15.04
N GLN A 102 -1.28 4.45 15.61
CA GLN A 102 -1.45 5.88 15.34
C GLN A 102 -0.13 6.41 14.79
N THR A 103 -0.17 7.03 13.61
CA THR A 103 1.00 7.70 13.03
C THR A 103 1.31 8.98 13.79
N VAL A 104 2.58 9.35 13.80
CA VAL A 104 3.03 10.63 14.35
C VAL A 104 2.67 11.72 13.33
N HIS A 105 2.13 12.82 13.83
CA HIS A 105 2.01 14.04 13.05
C HIS A 105 3.31 14.83 13.18
N SER A 106 4.03 14.98 12.07
CA SER A 106 5.16 15.91 11.97
C SER A 106 4.67 17.17 11.26
N PRO A 107 4.48 18.29 11.96
CA PRO A 107 4.27 19.56 11.27
C PRO A 107 5.51 19.89 10.44
N ALA A 108 5.28 20.56 9.30
CA ALA A 108 6.33 20.99 8.38
C ALA A 108 7.13 22.17 8.93
#